data_AF-A0A504JCE4-F1
#
_entry.id   AF-A0A504JCE4-F1
#
_cell.length_a   1.000
_cell.length_b   1.000
_cell.length_c   1.000
_cell.angle_alpha   90.00
_cell.angle_beta   90.00
_cell.angle_gamma   90.00
#
_symmetry.space_group_name_H-M   'P 1'
#
loop_
_entity.id
_entity.type
_entity.pdbx_description
1 polymer ?
#
loop_
_entity_poly.entity_id
_entity_poly.type
_entity_poly.pdbx_seq_one_letter_code
_entity_poly.pdbx_strand_id
1 'polypeptide(L)'
;MKKTIEQYSVYFLITVSFLLIISCVTKRTAAAEETTTDTKIGEKYTVTVPIIYQNFINKKGVENPDHKEMYIDYSGQKYFIKFCESNVNQKSLENYLSTINSSPKVVTLEISILKGLWICDKNINYSDSLTDGINMPQSRMGNYAIVHKIVMDKE
;
A
#
# COMPACT_ATOMS: atom_id res chain seq x y z
N MET A 1 -58.08 32.25 -20.18
CA MET A 1 -57.03 31.39 -20.79
C MET A 1 -55.60 31.67 -20.32
N LYS A 2 -55.27 32.77 -19.61
CA LYS A 2 -53.91 32.99 -19.07
C LYS A 2 -53.59 32.22 -17.78
N LYS A 3 -54.57 32.07 -16.88
CA LYS A 3 -54.39 31.36 -15.59
C LYS A 3 -53.99 29.89 -15.72
N THR A 4 -54.47 29.20 -16.75
CA THR A 4 -54.16 27.78 -16.95
C THR A 4 -52.70 27.56 -17.35
N ILE A 5 -52.11 28.46 -18.15
CA ILE A 5 -50.73 28.31 -18.66
C ILE A 5 -49.70 28.50 -17.53
N GLU A 6 -49.90 29.47 -16.65
CA GLU A 6 -49.02 29.70 -15.49
C GLU A 6 -49.05 28.53 -14.50
N GLN A 7 -50.22 27.91 -14.32
CA GLN A 7 -50.39 26.79 -13.41
C GLN A 7 -49.63 25.55 -13.90
N TYR A 8 -49.69 25.23 -15.20
CA TYR A 8 -48.90 24.11 -15.78
C TYR A 8 -47.40 24.39 -15.79
N SER A 9 -46.98 25.65 -15.93
CA SER A 9 -45.56 26.03 -15.90
C SER A 9 -44.93 25.80 -14.51
N VAL A 10 -45.65 26.08 -13.43
CA VAL A 10 -45.19 25.80 -12.06
C VAL A 10 -45.11 24.30 -11.79
N TYR A 11 -46.10 23.51 -12.23
CA TYR A 11 -46.06 22.05 -12.10
C TYR A 11 -44.90 21.42 -12.88
N PHE A 12 -44.59 21.94 -14.07
CA PHE A 12 -43.46 21.48 -14.88
C PHE A 12 -42.10 21.79 -14.23
N LEU A 13 -41.96 22.95 -13.57
CA LEU A 13 -40.72 23.29 -12.86
C LEU A 13 -40.52 22.48 -11.57
N ILE A 14 -41.61 22.11 -10.88
CA ILE A 14 -41.56 21.25 -9.68
C ILE A 14 -41.18 19.81 -10.05
N THR A 15 -41.72 19.26 -11.15
CA THR A 15 -41.40 17.89 -11.58
C THR A 15 -39.96 17.75 -12.08
N VAL A 16 -39.42 18.76 -12.77
CA VAL A 16 -38.01 18.77 -13.20
C VAL A 16 -37.05 18.88 -12.00
N SER A 17 -37.41 19.64 -10.95
CA SER A 17 -36.60 19.74 -9.72
C SER A 17 -36.57 18.44 -8.92
N PHE A 18 -37.67 17.67 -8.91
CA PHE A 18 -37.73 16.37 -8.23
C PHE A 18 -36.89 15.27 -8.92
N LEU A 19 -36.61 15.40 -10.21
CA LEU A 19 -35.78 14.42 -10.94
C LEU A 19 -34.28 14.56 -10.66
N LEU A 20 -33.81 15.71 -10.14
CA LEU A 20 -32.38 15.96 -9.85
C LEU A 20 -31.91 15.39 -8.50
N ILE A 21 -32.82 15.06 -7.58
CA ILE A 21 -32.49 14.50 -6.25
C ILE A 21 -32.37 12.97 -6.21
N ILE A 22 -32.64 12.26 -7.32
CA ILE A 22 -32.53 10.79 -7.38
C ILE A 22 -31.09 10.32 -7.73
N SER A 23 -30.21 11.23 -8.17
CA SER A 23 -28.83 10.87 -8.56
C SER A 23 -27.81 10.72 -7.42
N CYS A 24 -28.25 10.61 -6.15
CA CYS A 24 -27.31 10.35 -5.05
C CYS A 24 -27.84 9.33 -4.03
N VAL A 25 -28.30 8.17 -4.50
CA VAL A 25 -28.32 6.93 -3.69
C VAL A 25 -27.75 5.77 -4.52
N THR A 26 -26.62 6.00 -5.20
CA THR A 26 -25.73 4.89 -5.52
C THR A 26 -24.89 4.67 -4.29
N LYS A 27 -25.34 3.77 -3.39
CA LYS A 27 -24.42 3.14 -2.45
C LYS A 27 -23.34 2.48 -3.31
N ARG A 28 -22.21 3.16 -3.46
CA ARG A 28 -20.95 2.48 -3.75
C ARG A 28 -20.63 1.66 -2.52
N THR A 29 -21.28 0.51 -2.36
CA THR A 29 -20.55 -0.66 -1.90
C THR A 29 -19.52 -0.92 -2.99
N ALA A 30 -18.39 -0.21 -2.89
CA ALA A 30 -17.14 -0.85 -3.20
C ALA A 30 -17.07 -2.03 -2.23
N ALA A 31 -17.67 -3.15 -2.62
CA ALA A 31 -17.05 -4.41 -2.31
C ALA A 31 -15.65 -4.22 -2.89
N ALA A 32 -14.69 -3.95 -2.02
CA ALA A 32 -13.35 -4.43 -2.29
C ALA A 32 -13.58 -5.91 -2.60
N GLU A 33 -13.55 -6.24 -3.89
CA GLU A 33 -13.13 -7.55 -4.30
C GLU A 33 -11.72 -7.68 -3.72
N GLU A 34 -11.65 -8.09 -2.45
CA GLU A 34 -10.54 -8.91 -2.00
C GLU A 34 -10.60 -10.11 -2.93
N THR A 35 -9.88 -10.01 -4.05
CA THR A 35 -9.27 -11.18 -4.63
C THR A 35 -8.42 -11.75 -3.51
N THR A 36 -9.03 -12.65 -2.73
CA THR A 36 -8.37 -13.46 -1.72
C THR A 36 -7.44 -14.40 -2.48
N THR A 37 -6.35 -13.83 -2.99
CA THR A 37 -5.14 -14.58 -3.19
C THR A 37 -4.79 -15.05 -1.79
N ASP A 38 -4.85 -16.37 -1.62
CA ASP A 38 -4.81 -17.10 -0.36
C ASP A 38 -3.44 -16.87 0.31
N THR A 39 -3.26 -15.66 0.80
CA THR A 39 -2.01 -15.17 1.34
C THR A 39 -1.95 -15.77 2.72
N LYS A 40 -1.04 -16.72 2.90
CA LYS A 40 -0.87 -17.46 4.15
C LYS A 40 -0.32 -16.54 5.23
N ILE A 41 -1.20 -15.79 5.87
CA ILE A 41 -0.85 -14.86 6.93
C ILE A 41 -0.23 -15.64 8.09
N GLY A 42 0.95 -15.24 8.54
CA GLY A 42 1.63 -15.87 9.67
C GLY A 42 2.50 -17.08 9.33
N GLU A 43 2.31 -17.71 8.18
CA GLU A 43 3.09 -18.90 7.81
C GLU A 43 4.41 -18.52 7.11
N LYS A 44 5.40 -19.41 7.21
CA LYS A 44 6.62 -19.32 6.41
C LYS A 44 6.43 -20.08 5.11
N TYR A 45 6.76 -19.46 3.99
CA TYR A 45 6.71 -20.10 2.69
C TYR A 45 7.69 -19.47 1.71
N THR A 46 8.09 -20.26 0.71
CA THR A 46 9.02 -19.82 -0.33
C THR A 46 8.26 -19.27 -1.53
N VAL A 47 8.67 -18.11 -2.02
CA VAL A 47 8.11 -17.46 -3.20
C VAL A 47 9.20 -16.91 -4.10
N THR A 48 8.96 -16.93 -5.41
CA THR A 48 9.79 -16.24 -6.40
C THR A 48 9.04 -15.01 -6.89
N VAL A 49 9.56 -13.83 -6.56
CA VAL A 49 8.83 -12.56 -6.64
C VAL A 49 9.75 -11.42 -7.08
N PRO A 50 9.24 -10.42 -7.81
CA PRO A 50 9.98 -9.20 -8.08
C PRO A 50 10.09 -8.31 -6.84
N ILE A 51 11.24 -7.66 -6.70
CA ILE A 51 11.46 -6.59 -5.73
C ILE A 51 11.22 -5.24 -6.39
N ILE A 52 10.45 -4.39 -5.70
CA ILE A 52 10.10 -3.04 -6.16
C ILE A 52 10.59 -2.01 -5.14
N TYR A 53 11.10 -0.89 -5.66
CA TYR A 53 11.42 0.29 -4.86
C TYR A 53 10.37 1.37 -5.07
N GLN A 54 9.95 2.02 -4.00
CA GLN A 54 9.06 3.19 -4.08
C GLN A 54 9.62 4.33 -3.25
N ASN A 55 9.38 5.56 -3.70
CA ASN A 55 9.69 6.73 -2.90
C ASN A 55 8.83 6.69 -1.63
N PHE A 56 9.44 7.05 -0.50
CA PHE A 56 8.71 7.24 0.74
C PHE A 56 7.76 8.42 0.61
N ILE A 57 6.52 8.24 1.06
CA ILE A 57 5.50 9.28 1.07
C ILE A 57 5.14 9.59 2.52
N ASN A 58 5.31 10.85 2.94
CA ASN A 58 4.99 11.27 4.30
C ASN A 58 3.47 11.44 4.52
N LYS A 59 3.04 11.67 5.77
CA LYS A 59 1.63 11.98 6.13
C LYS A 59 1.00 13.14 5.36
N LYS A 60 1.80 14.05 4.79
CA LYS A 60 1.31 15.19 3.98
C LYS A 60 1.17 14.83 2.50
N GLY A 61 1.43 13.58 2.11
CA GLY A 61 1.40 13.13 0.73
C GLY A 61 2.59 13.59 -0.11
N VAL A 62 3.67 14.08 0.53
CA VAL A 62 4.86 14.55 -0.18
C VAL A 62 5.85 13.38 -0.32
N GLU A 63 6.26 13.13 -1.55
CA GLU A 63 7.30 12.15 -1.84
C GLU A 63 8.68 12.65 -1.39
N ASN A 64 9.46 11.77 -0.79
CA ASN A 64 10.87 11.97 -0.53
C ASN A 64 11.70 11.09 -1.50
N PRO A 65 12.33 11.67 -2.53
CA PRO A 65 13.10 10.90 -3.50
C PRO A 65 14.38 10.28 -2.93
N ASP A 66 14.89 10.81 -1.81
CA ASP A 66 16.13 10.36 -1.17
C ASP A 66 15.90 9.15 -0.25
N HIS A 67 14.65 8.88 0.11
CA HIS A 67 14.28 7.73 0.93
C HIS A 67 13.39 6.78 0.16
N LYS A 68 13.95 5.62 -0.23
CA LYS A 68 13.21 4.57 -0.95
C LYS A 68 12.90 3.41 -0.02
N GLU A 69 11.66 2.97 -0.07
CA GLU A 69 11.17 1.79 0.61
C GLU A 69 11.19 0.59 -0.34
N MET A 70 11.46 -0.60 0.21
CA MET A 70 11.50 -1.84 -0.54
C MET A 70 10.23 -2.66 -0.32
N TYR A 71 9.69 -3.20 -1.41
CA TYR A 71 8.46 -3.97 -1.45
C TYR A 71 8.67 -5.29 -2.19
N ILE A 72 7.94 -6.30 -1.77
CA ILE A 72 7.72 -7.54 -2.52
C ILE A 72 6.40 -7.38 -3.29
N ASP A 73 6.43 -7.58 -4.60
CA ASP A 73 5.20 -7.72 -5.39
C ASP A 73 4.80 -9.19 -5.43
N TYR A 74 3.76 -9.52 -4.67
CA TYR A 74 3.27 -10.88 -4.54
C TYR A 74 1.77 -10.90 -4.76
N SER A 75 1.35 -11.71 -5.73
CA SER A 75 -0.06 -11.93 -6.04
C SER A 75 -0.86 -10.65 -6.33
N GLY A 76 -0.23 -9.69 -7.02
CA GLY A 76 -0.83 -8.41 -7.41
C GLY A 76 -0.85 -7.35 -6.30
N GLN A 77 -0.29 -7.65 -5.13
CA GLN A 77 -0.18 -6.73 -4.00
C GLN A 77 1.28 -6.45 -3.66
N LYS A 78 1.55 -5.23 -3.18
CA LYS A 78 2.88 -4.79 -2.77
C LYS A 78 2.99 -4.83 -1.26
N TYR A 79 3.81 -5.73 -0.74
CA TYR A 79 4.04 -5.89 0.68
C TYR A 79 5.34 -5.19 1.07
N PHE A 80 5.25 -4.22 1.98
CA PHE A 80 6.43 -3.55 2.53
C PHE A 80 7.33 -4.55 3.24
N ILE A 81 8.64 -4.48 3.02
CA ILE A 81 9.59 -5.35 3.70
C ILE A 81 9.99 -4.73 5.04
N LYS A 82 9.57 -5.35 6.13
CA LYS A 82 9.90 -4.89 7.48
C LYS A 82 11.25 -5.44 7.94
N PHE A 83 12.33 -4.80 7.50
CA PHE A 83 13.70 -5.30 7.72
C PHE A 83 14.10 -5.46 9.19
N CYS A 84 13.55 -4.68 10.12
CA CYS A 84 13.89 -4.79 11.54
C CYS A 84 13.36 -6.04 12.25
N GLU A 85 12.37 -6.70 11.63
CA GLU A 85 11.83 -8.00 12.05
C GLU A 85 12.30 -9.13 11.14
N SER A 86 12.94 -8.79 10.02
CA SER A 86 13.52 -9.74 9.09
C SER A 86 14.88 -10.24 9.58
N ASN A 87 15.19 -11.49 9.27
CA ASN A 87 16.52 -12.06 9.50
C ASN A 87 17.53 -11.58 8.45
N VAL A 88 17.02 -11.23 7.27
CA VAL A 88 17.79 -10.60 6.19
C VAL A 88 17.70 -9.09 6.36
N ASN A 89 18.84 -8.41 6.47
CA ASN A 89 18.88 -6.95 6.50
C ASN A 89 18.83 -6.37 5.06
N GLN A 90 18.46 -5.09 4.95
CA GLN A 90 18.31 -4.40 3.66
C GLN A 90 19.56 -4.47 2.79
N LYS A 91 20.73 -4.16 3.36
CA LYS A 91 22.00 -4.15 2.64
C LYS A 91 22.35 -5.52 2.05
N SER A 92 22.12 -6.60 2.78
CA SER A 92 22.35 -7.96 2.31
C SER A 92 21.45 -8.30 1.13
N LEU A 93 20.17 -7.91 1.18
CA LEU A 93 19.24 -8.13 0.06
C LEU A 93 19.62 -7.26 -1.15
N GLU A 94 19.95 -5.98 -0.96
CA GLU A 94 20.40 -5.10 -2.03
C GLU A 94 21.67 -5.61 -2.72
N ASN A 95 22.64 -6.10 -1.94
CA ASN A 95 23.85 -6.70 -2.47
C ASN A 95 23.53 -7.91 -3.35
N TYR A 96 22.66 -8.81 -2.89
CA TYR A 96 22.20 -9.94 -3.70
C TYR A 96 21.47 -9.48 -4.97
N LEU A 97 20.55 -8.53 -4.86
CA LEU A 97 19.85 -7.96 -6.01
C LEU A 97 20.80 -7.29 -7.00
N SER A 98 21.98 -6.82 -6.57
CA SER A 98 22.97 -6.21 -7.46
C SER A 98 23.67 -7.21 -8.39
N THR A 99 23.67 -8.51 -8.04
CA THR A 99 24.23 -9.57 -8.89
C THR A 99 23.25 -10.03 -9.98
N ILE A 100 21.99 -9.61 -9.91
CA ILE A 100 20.94 -9.95 -10.87
C ILE A 100 20.89 -8.89 -11.97
N ASN A 101 21.18 -9.31 -13.20
CA ASN A 101 21.22 -8.43 -14.38
C ASN A 101 19.85 -8.25 -15.07
N SER A 102 18.81 -8.94 -14.61
CA SER A 102 17.46 -8.86 -15.18
C SER A 102 16.66 -7.67 -14.63
N SER A 103 15.71 -7.18 -15.43
CA SER A 103 14.71 -6.20 -15.00
C SER A 103 13.30 -6.73 -15.34
N PRO A 104 12.39 -6.88 -14.35
CA PRO A 104 12.59 -6.60 -12.92
C PRO A 104 13.57 -7.58 -12.26
N LYS A 105 14.09 -7.19 -11.08
CA LYS A 105 14.93 -8.05 -10.25
C LYS A 105 14.03 -9.04 -9.50
N VAL A 106 14.06 -10.30 -9.94
CA VAL A 106 13.25 -11.39 -9.38
C VAL A 106 14.12 -12.23 -8.46
N VAL A 107 13.62 -12.54 -7.26
CA VAL A 107 14.36 -13.29 -6.23
C VAL A 107 13.45 -14.33 -5.60
N THR A 108 14.05 -15.47 -5.24
CA THR A 108 13.39 -16.50 -4.43
C THR A 108 13.68 -16.25 -2.95
N LEU A 109 12.62 -16.05 -2.16
CA LEU A 109 12.68 -15.71 -0.74
C LEU A 109 11.84 -16.67 0.08
N GLU A 110 12.31 -17.03 1.27
CA GLU A 110 11.46 -17.57 2.34
C GLU A 110 10.90 -16.38 3.13
N ILE A 111 9.59 -16.20 3.11
CA ILE A 111 8.91 -15.05 3.71
C ILE A 111 7.76 -15.47 4.63
N SER A 112 7.33 -14.52 5.46
CA SER A 112 6.01 -14.54 6.09
C SER A 112 5.33 -13.20 5.85
N ILE A 113 4.04 -13.23 5.53
CA ILE A 113 3.22 -12.02 5.48
C ILE A 113 2.48 -11.89 6.81
N LEU A 114 2.70 -10.78 7.49
CA LEU A 114 2.10 -10.47 8.79
C LEU A 114 1.28 -9.19 8.70
N LYS A 115 0.38 -8.99 9.65
CA LYS A 115 -0.40 -7.75 9.81
C LYS A 115 0.11 -6.97 11.01
N GLY A 116 0.30 -5.66 10.86
CA GLY A 116 0.66 -4.81 11.98
C GLY A 116 1.28 -3.48 11.56
N LEU A 117 1.93 -2.85 12.53
CA LEU A 117 2.64 -1.58 12.31
C LEU A 117 3.89 -1.81 11.49
N TRP A 118 4.20 -0.86 10.59
CA TRP A 118 5.40 -0.94 9.76
C TRP A 118 6.64 -0.35 10.44
N ILE A 119 6.47 0.29 11.60
CA ILE A 119 7.56 0.91 12.37
C ILE A 119 8.36 -0.10 13.20
N CYS A 120 9.62 0.26 13.45
CA CYS A 120 10.62 -0.53 14.15
C CYS A 120 11.10 0.22 15.40
N ASP A 121 10.59 -0.12 16.58
CA ASP A 121 10.75 0.69 17.79
C ASP A 121 12.06 0.49 18.56
N LYS A 122 13.17 0.11 17.93
CA LYS A 122 14.32 -0.40 18.70
C LYS A 122 15.16 0.63 19.45
N ASN A 123 14.99 1.95 19.26
CA ASN A 123 15.61 3.00 20.08
C ASN A 123 15.10 4.39 19.67
N ILE A 124 13.89 4.79 20.07
CA ILE A 124 13.54 6.22 20.02
C ILE A 124 14.06 6.87 21.30
N ASN A 125 15.38 7.08 21.38
CA ASN A 125 15.87 8.22 22.15
C ASN A 125 15.40 9.46 21.38
N TYR A 126 14.32 10.05 21.87
CA TYR A 126 13.57 11.17 21.28
C TYR A 126 14.37 12.49 21.27
N SER A 127 15.70 12.45 21.09
CA SER A 127 16.60 13.57 21.34
C SER A 127 17.57 13.91 20.21
N ASP A 128 17.50 13.30 19.02
CA ASP A 128 18.49 13.60 17.96
C ASP A 128 17.91 13.92 16.56
N SER A 129 16.66 14.36 16.46
CA SER A 129 16.17 14.93 15.20
C SER A 129 14.95 15.82 15.44
N LEU A 130 15.16 16.96 16.10
CA LEU A 130 14.13 18.01 16.22
C LEU A 130 14.04 18.91 14.97
N THR A 131 14.72 18.57 13.86
CA THR A 131 14.87 19.51 12.74
C THR A 131 14.35 19.05 11.38
N ASP A 132 13.83 17.84 11.21
CA ASP A 132 13.18 17.48 9.95
C ASP A 132 11.96 16.59 10.18
N GLY A 133 10.77 17.08 9.76
CA GLY A 133 9.50 16.33 9.78
C GLY A 133 9.50 15.07 8.89
N ILE A 134 10.66 14.67 8.37
CA ILE A 134 10.92 13.47 7.57
C ILE A 134 11.11 12.25 8.49
N ASN A 135 11.70 12.43 9.68
CA ASN A 135 12.09 11.33 10.59
C ASN A 135 11.04 11.03 11.67
N MET A 136 9.85 11.61 11.61
CA MET A 136 8.78 11.26 12.55
C MET A 136 8.27 9.85 12.24
N PRO A 137 8.17 8.94 13.24
CA PRO A 137 7.55 7.65 13.04
C PRO A 137 6.14 7.85 12.47
N GLN A 138 5.95 7.40 11.23
CA GLN A 138 4.64 7.40 10.60
C GLN A 138 3.94 6.12 11.07
N SER A 139 2.85 6.25 11.81
CA SER A 139 2.00 5.14 12.24
C SER A 139 1.29 4.51 11.02
N ARG A 140 2.06 3.83 10.16
CA ARG A 140 1.56 3.04 9.04
C ARG A 140 1.26 1.64 9.56
N MET A 141 0.10 1.12 9.15
CA MET A 141 -0.37 -0.21 9.53
C MET A 141 -0.88 -0.92 8.28
N GLY A 142 -0.67 -2.22 8.21
CA GLY A 142 -1.15 -3.05 7.11
C GLY A 142 -0.44 -4.38 7.07
N ASN A 143 -0.61 -5.11 5.98
CA ASN A 143 0.16 -6.31 5.73
C ASN A 143 1.58 -5.93 5.32
N TYR A 144 2.57 -6.63 5.85
CA TYR A 144 4.00 -6.46 5.53
C TYR A 144 4.67 -7.82 5.44
N ALA A 145 5.80 -7.87 4.74
CA ALA A 145 6.60 -9.07 4.59
C ALA A 145 7.78 -9.05 5.58
N ILE A 146 8.02 -10.19 6.21
CA ILE A 146 9.26 -10.53 6.89
C ILE A 146 10.05 -11.47 5.99
N VAL A 147 11.32 -11.16 5.75
CA VAL A 147 12.22 -12.02 4.98
C VAL A 147 13.05 -12.87 5.95
N HIS A 148 12.84 -14.18 5.91
CA HIS A 148 13.59 -15.14 6.73
C HIS A 148 14.90 -15.51 6.06
N LYS A 149 14.90 -15.70 4.74
CA LYS A 149 16.08 -16.16 3.99
C LYS A 149 15.99 -15.80 2.51
N ILE A 150 17.14 -15.50 1.91
CA ILE A 150 17.32 -15.50 0.45
C ILE A 150 17.64 -16.94 0.02
N VAL A 151 16.79 -17.52 -0.82
CA VAL A 151 16.97 -18.88 -1.33
C VAL A 151 17.79 -18.76 -2.61
N MET A 152 19.04 -19.23 -2.55
CA MET A 152 19.87 -19.35 -3.74
C MET A 152 19.53 -20.68 -4.42
N ASP A 153 19.25 -20.62 -5.72
CA ASP A 153 19.22 -21.82 -6.53
C ASP A 153 20.65 -22.38 -6.55
N LYS A 154 20.79 -23.66 -6.18
CA LYS A 154 22.05 -24.38 -6.39
C LYS A 154 22.13 -24.66 -7.89
N GLU A 155 22.99 -23.92 -8.60
CA GLU A 155 23.52 -24.40 -9.88
C GLU A 155 24.32 -25.69 -9.68
#